data_AF-A0A1W9WVZ6-F1
#
_entry.id   AF-A0A1W9WVZ6-F1
#
_cell.length_a   1.000
_cell.length_b   1.000
_cell.length_c   1.000
_cell.angle_alpha   90.00
_cell.angle_beta   90.00
_cell.angle_gamma   90.00
#
_symmetry.space_group_name_H-M   'P 1'
#
loop_
_entity.id
_entity.type
_entity.pdbx_description
1 polymer ?
#
loop_
_entity_poly.entity_id
_entity_poly.type
_entity_poly.pdbx_seq_one_letter_code
_entity_poly.pdbx_strand_id
1 'polypeptide(L)'
;MSKQAVTFQEALEFVESLPEYQQENMLDIILHRLIAHRRQSLAKHIEQARQEYAKGQVRKGSVADLMKEVSNCDVNELLIVNC
;
A
#
# COMPACT_ATOMS: atom_id res chain seq x y z
N MET A 1 -24.36 -17.78 -12.97
CA MET A 1 -24.25 -17.84 -11.50
C MET A 1 -23.92 -16.44 -11.01
N SER A 2 -24.84 -15.76 -10.32
CA SER A 2 -24.57 -14.43 -9.76
C SER A 2 -23.65 -14.58 -8.55
N LYS A 3 -22.55 -13.82 -8.51
CA LYS A 3 -21.71 -13.70 -7.32
C LYS A 3 -22.51 -12.89 -6.31
N GLN A 4 -23.10 -13.55 -5.33
CA GLN A 4 -23.68 -12.86 -4.18
C GLN A 4 -22.52 -12.27 -3.37
N ALA A 5 -22.48 -10.94 -3.27
CA ALA A 5 -21.43 -10.26 -2.53
C ALA A 5 -21.72 -10.45 -1.04
N VAL A 6 -20.82 -11.15 -0.34
CA VAL A 6 -20.83 -11.21 1.12
C VAL A 6 -20.41 -9.83 1.63
N THR A 7 -21.20 -9.26 2.52
CA THR A 7 -20.87 -8.00 3.18
C THR A 7 -19.71 -8.20 4.16
N PHE A 8 -19.04 -7.11 4.53
CA PHE A 8 -17.95 -7.18 5.50
C PHE A 8 -18.41 -7.77 6.85
N GLN A 9 -19.61 -7.39 7.30
CA GLN A 9 -20.18 -7.85 8.56
C GLN A 9 -20.48 -9.36 8.54
N GLU A 10 -21.12 -9.85 7.47
CA GLU A 10 -21.39 -11.28 7.30
C GLU A 10 -20.09 -12.11 7.23
N ALA A 11 -19.03 -11.56 6.63
CA ALA A 11 -17.73 -12.21 6.61
C ALA A 11 -17.12 -12.29 8.02
N LEU A 12 -17.26 -11.25 8.85
CA LEU A 12 -16.77 -11.25 10.23
C LEU A 12 -17.51 -12.29 11.08
N GLU A 13 -18.84 -12.31 11.00
CA GLU A 13 -19.69 -13.28 11.70
C GLU A 13 -19.33 -14.73 11.32
N PHE A 14 -19.04 -14.97 10.03
CA PHE A 14 -18.60 -16.28 9.58
C PHE A 14 -17.26 -16.68 10.21
N VAL A 15 -16.32 -15.75 10.32
CA VAL A 15 -15.00 -16.01 10.94
C VAL A 15 -15.15 -16.30 12.42
N GLU A 16 -15.96 -15.50 13.13
CA GLU A 16 -16.24 -15.68 14.56
C GLU A 16 -16.92 -17.02 14.86
N SER A 17 -17.66 -17.58 13.90
CA SER A 17 -18.30 -18.89 14.03
C SER A 17 -17.33 -20.09 13.93
N LEU A 18 -16.08 -19.87 13.47
CA LEU A 18 -15.08 -20.92 13.33
C LEU A 18 -14.49 -21.31 14.69
N PRO A 19 -13.97 -22.54 14.85
CA PRO A 19 -13.14 -22.91 16.00
C PRO A 19 -11.94 -21.98 16.15
N GLU A 20 -11.51 -21.72 17.38
CA GLU A 20 -10.41 -20.78 17.71
C GLU A 20 -9.14 -21.05 16.89
N TYR A 21 -8.71 -22.32 16.78
CA TYR A 21 -7.55 -22.69 15.97
C TYR A 21 -7.71 -22.33 14.47
N GLN A 22 -8.94 -22.36 13.94
CA GLN A 22 -9.19 -21.97 12.55
C GLN A 22 -9.18 -20.45 12.39
N GLN A 23 -9.68 -19.72 13.39
CA GLN A 23 -9.60 -18.25 13.40
C GLN A 23 -8.15 -17.78 13.41
N GLU A 24 -7.30 -18.36 14.27
CA GLU A 24 -5.87 -18.07 14.33
C GLU A 24 -5.16 -18.38 13.00
N ASN A 25 -5.44 -19.55 12.42
CA ASN A 25 -4.90 -19.90 11.10
C ASN A 25 -5.35 -18.93 10.01
N MET A 26 -6.59 -18.45 10.07
CA MET A 26 -7.10 -17.50 9.08
C MET A 26 -6.41 -16.15 9.20
N LEU A 27 -6.18 -15.67 10.43
CA LEU A 27 -5.41 -14.45 10.70
C LEU A 27 -4.01 -14.55 10.10
N ASP A 28 -3.31 -15.67 10.33
CA ASP A 28 -1.97 -15.90 9.78
C ASP A 28 -1.96 -15.81 8.25
N ILE A 29 -2.89 -16.49 7.59
CA ILE A 29 -3.02 -16.48 6.13
C ILE A 29 -3.30 -15.07 5.59
N ILE A 30 -4.23 -14.35 6.21
CA ILE A 30 -4.61 -12.99 5.79
C ILE A 30 -3.43 -12.03 5.95
N LEU A 31 -2.74 -12.07 7.09
CA LEU A 31 -1.57 -11.24 7.37
C LEU A 31 -0.45 -11.50 6.36
N HIS A 32 -0.12 -12.77 6.10
CA HIS A 32 0.88 -13.14 5.10
C HIS A 32 0.54 -12.61 3.70
N ARG A 33 -0.73 -12.73 3.28
CA ARG A 33 -1.19 -12.23 1.97
C ARG A 33 -1.12 -10.71 1.89
N LEU A 34 -1.48 -10.00 2.96
CA LEU A 34 -1.39 -8.53 3.01
C LEU A 34 0.06 -8.05 2.90
N ILE A 35 0.98 -8.70 3.62
CA ILE A 35 2.42 -8.40 3.54
C ILE A 35 2.94 -8.65 2.12
N ALA A 36 2.60 -9.79 1.53
CA ALA A 36 3.01 -10.13 0.16
C ALA A 36 2.48 -9.10 -0.87
N HIS A 37 1.22 -8.70 -0.74
CA HIS A 37 0.61 -7.68 -1.61
C HIS A 37 1.30 -6.32 -1.47
N ARG A 38 1.60 -5.89 -0.24
CA ARG A 38 2.36 -4.64 0.01
C ARG A 38 3.75 -4.69 -0.62
N ARG A 39 4.47 -5.81 -0.48
CA ARG A 39 5.79 -6.00 -1.11
C ARG A 39 5.71 -5.94 -2.63
N GLN A 40 4.68 -6.54 -3.22
CA GLN A 40 4.46 -6.47 -4.66
C GLN A 40 4.17 -5.04 -5.13
N SER A 41 3.37 -4.28 -4.37
CA SER A 41 3.12 -2.86 -4.64
C SER A 41 4.42 -2.04 -4.57
N LEU A 42 5.22 -2.27 -3.54
CA LEU A 42 6.53 -1.61 -3.39
C LEU A 42 7.49 -1.96 -4.52
N ALA A 43 7.52 -3.22 -4.96
CA ALA A 43 8.33 -3.65 -6.10
C ALA A 43 7.94 -2.92 -7.40
N LYS A 44 6.64 -2.67 -7.61
CA LYS A 44 6.17 -1.86 -8.74
C LYS A 44 6.66 -0.41 -8.65
N HIS A 45 6.59 0.22 -7.49
CA HIS A 45 7.10 1.58 -7.30
C HIS A 45 8.62 1.67 -7.50
N ILE A 46 9.38 0.69 -7.02
CA ILE A 46 10.84 0.62 -7.22
C ILE A 46 11.16 0.48 -8.71
N GLU A 47 10.42 -0.35 -9.43
CA GLU A 47 10.61 -0.54 -10.87
C GLU A 47 10.28 0.74 -11.65
N GLN A 48 9.17 1.42 -11.31
CA GLN A 48 8.82 2.72 -11.89
C GLN A 48 9.92 3.77 -11.65
N ALA A 49 10.40 3.90 -10.41
CA ALA A 49 11.47 4.83 -10.07
C ALA A 49 12.78 4.52 -10.83
N ARG A 50 13.12 3.25 -11.01
CA ARG A 50 14.28 2.83 -11.83
C ARG A 50 14.10 3.19 -13.30
N GLN A 51 12.91 3.03 -13.84
CA GLN A 51 12.60 3.39 -15.23
C GLN A 51 12.64 4.90 -15.45
N GLU A 52 12.12 5.71 -14.53
CA GLU A 52 12.19 7.18 -14.57
C GLU A 52 13.64 7.66 -14.48
N TYR A 53 14.44 7.05 -13.60
CA TYR A 53 15.87 7.29 -13.51
C TYR A 53 16.59 6.97 -14.83
N ALA A 54 16.35 5.79 -15.41
CA ALA A 54 16.96 5.38 -16.67
C ALA A 54 16.54 6.25 -17.86
N LYS A 55 15.29 6.75 -17.87
CA LYS A 55 14.78 7.68 -18.90
C LYS A 55 15.24 9.12 -18.70
N GLY A 56 15.97 9.41 -17.62
CA GLY A 56 16.38 10.77 -17.27
C GLY A 56 15.21 11.67 -16.87
N GLN A 57 14.04 11.09 -16.57
CA GLN A 57 12.86 11.78 -16.04
C GLN A 57 13.01 12.02 -14.53
N VAL A 58 14.19 12.52 -14.15
CA VAL A 58 14.55 12.83 -12.77
C VAL A 58 14.74 14.33 -12.66
N ARG A 59 14.19 14.93 -11.62
CA ARG A 59 14.46 16.32 -11.30
C ARG A 59 15.92 16.44 -10.87
N LYS A 60 16.65 17.33 -11.53
CA LYS A 60 18.02 17.70 -11.17
C LYS A 60 17.95 19.06 -10.50
N GLY A 61 18.39 19.12 -9.25
CA GLY A 61 18.42 20.34 -8.45
C GLY A 61 19.62 20.31 -7.52
N SER A 62 20.01 21.48 -7.02
CA SER A 62 21.00 21.59 -5.96
C SER A 62 20.42 21.09 -4.62
N VAL A 63 21.29 20.88 -3.64
CA VAL A 63 20.85 20.59 -2.26
C VAL A 63 19.94 21.69 -1.72
N ALA A 64 20.13 22.95 -2.12
CA ALA A 64 19.27 24.06 -1.73
C ALA A 64 17.85 23.95 -2.34
N ASP A 65 17.76 23.49 -3.60
CA ASP A 65 16.47 23.26 -4.27
C ASP A 65 15.70 22.11 -3.60
N LEU A 66 16.41 21.02 -3.27
CA LEU A 66 15.85 19.90 -2.52
C LEU A 66 15.35 20.34 -1.14
N MET A 67 16.15 21.12 -0.39
CA MET A 67 15.76 21.62 0.93
C MET A 67 14.55 22.54 0.86
N LYS A 68 14.38 23.31 -0.22
CA LYS A 68 13.22 24.16 -0.45
C LYS A 68 11.95 23.37 -0.77
N GLU A 69 12.06 22.29 -1.55
CA GLU A 69 10.93 21.37 -1.81
C GLU A 69 10.50 20.66 -0.51
N VAL A 70 11.46 20.13 0.26
CA VAL A 70 11.18 19.40 1.50
C VAL A 70 10.61 20.32 2.60
N SER A 71 11.06 21.58 2.68
CA SER A 71 10.57 22.54 3.68
C SER A 71 9.17 23.08 3.36
N ASN A 72 8.69 22.91 2.13
CA ASN A 72 7.34 23.32 1.71
C ASN A 72 6.28 22.21 1.91
N CYS A 73 6.66 21.03 2.41
CA CYS A 73 5.73 20.01 2.85
C CYS A 73 5.27 20.28 4.29
N ASP A 74 4.35 21.23 4.46
CA ASP A 74 3.52 21.22 5.66
C ASP A 74 2.66 19.94 5.64
N VAL A 75 2.79 19.14 6.70
CA VAL A 75 1.93 17.99 7.00
C VAL A 75 0.51 18.51 7.23
N ASN A 76 -0.28 18.61 6.17
CA ASN A 76 -1.72 18.72 6.29
C ASN A 76 -2.40 17.58 5.53
N GLU A 77 -3.31 16.97 6.24
CA GLU A 77 -4.14 15.85 5.85
C GLU A 77 -4.86 16.16 4.52
N LEU A 78 -4.88 15.18 3.60
CA LEU A 78 -5.56 15.21 2.30
C LEU A 78 -4.84 15.95 1.14
N LEU A 79 -3.72 15.43 0.64
CA LEU A 79 -3.46 15.34 -0.81
C LEU A 79 -2.24 14.47 -1.09
N ILE A 80 -2.49 13.35 -1.78
CA ILE A 80 -1.47 12.51 -2.39
C ILE A 80 -0.73 13.36 -3.42
N VAL A 81 0.57 13.54 -3.18
CA VAL A 81 1.67 13.73 -4.14
C VAL A 81 1.41 14.77 -5.24
N ASN A 82 1.91 15.98 -5.01
CA ASN A 82 2.41 16.86 -6.08
C ASN A 82 3.59 17.70 -5.54
N CYS A 83 4.62 17.00 -5.06
CA CYS A 83 5.97 17.52 -5.12
C CYS A 83 6.73 16.69 -6.14
#